data_AF-A0A4R0IFJ5-F1
#
_entry.id   AF-A0A4R0IFJ5-F1
#
_cell.length_a   1.000
_cell.length_b   1.000
_cell.length_c   1.000
_cell.angle_alpha   90.00
_cell.angle_beta   90.00
_cell.angle_gamma   90.00
#
_symmetry.space_group_name_H-M   'P 1'
#
loop_
_entity.id
_entity.type
_entity.pdbx_description
1 polymer ?
#
loop_
_entity_poly.entity_id
_entity_poly.type
_entity_poly.pdbx_seq_one_letter_code
_entity_poly.pdbx_strand_id
1 'polypeptide(L)'
;MANVAVPEKTLEHWASQYLLYRYRSKVALWWPVAGQDIDIAWLPNRPGKAVQIELKTVTVSGAGLQDVKVDLGQLWEYSHLPPSQQPFYAFPRPDWTGELAAEARRHRIPVTDLAFSRSGPGWWFADWMVVLTTAQVARVLATDLARHGSRSRKASKRLVRYDFTHGSTPIITWSNGKSPSPRPLPWRQFWDTIQNCGQVGWPQLIRLPYQYLTTTAHYSADQVRGLLRTAANDAELRGADLITLVPDADGGFQVAPEDTVNLAPDFGSAEPEDGIEDHRQLVYLDANAMSGT
;
A
#
# COMPACT_ATOMS: atom_id res chain seq x y z
N MET A 1 -9.53 -25.74 3.29
CA MET A 1 -9.28 -24.29 3.06
C MET A 1 -8.40 -23.81 4.19
N ALA A 2 -7.39 -22.98 3.91
CA ALA A 2 -6.62 -22.36 4.99
C ALA A 2 -7.51 -21.31 5.65
N ASN A 3 -7.69 -21.37 6.98
CA ASN A 3 -8.45 -20.35 7.69
C ASN A 3 -7.63 -19.06 7.74
N VAL A 4 -8.16 -17.99 7.17
CA VAL A 4 -7.56 -16.66 7.27
C VAL A 4 -8.02 -15.99 8.56
N ALA A 5 -7.11 -15.28 9.22
CA ALA A 5 -7.42 -14.57 10.45
C ALA A 5 -8.38 -13.40 10.19
N VAL A 6 -8.26 -12.76 9.02
CA VAL A 6 -9.18 -11.72 8.51
C VAL A 6 -9.43 -11.99 7.03
N PRO A 7 -10.69 -12.08 6.56
CA PRO A 7 -10.95 -12.19 5.13
C PRO A 7 -10.42 -10.98 4.36
N GLU A 8 -9.80 -11.22 3.22
CA GLU A 8 -9.19 -10.19 2.39
C GLU A 8 -10.21 -9.15 1.90
N LYS A 9 -11.36 -9.59 1.35
CA LYS A 9 -12.44 -8.69 0.93
C LYS A 9 -12.93 -7.77 2.06
N THR A 10 -12.86 -8.26 3.30
CA THR A 10 -13.16 -7.45 4.48
C THR A 10 -12.11 -6.37 4.71
N LEU A 11 -10.82 -6.69 4.55
CA LEU A 11 -9.72 -5.71 4.62
C LEU A 11 -9.83 -4.65 3.51
N GLU A 12 -10.13 -5.04 2.28
CA GLU A 12 -10.33 -4.10 1.15
C GLU A 12 -11.44 -3.09 1.47
N HIS A 13 -12.55 -3.58 2.02
CA HIS A 13 -13.69 -2.75 2.40
C HIS A 13 -13.34 -1.77 3.53
N TRP A 14 -12.69 -2.25 4.60
CA TRP A 14 -12.28 -1.40 5.72
C TRP A 14 -11.24 -0.35 5.32
N ALA A 15 -10.26 -0.73 4.51
CA ALA A 15 -9.28 0.20 3.96
C ALA A 15 -9.96 1.30 3.13
N SER A 16 -10.90 0.92 2.27
CA SER A 16 -11.66 1.87 1.44
C SER A 16 -12.48 2.84 2.29
N GLN A 17 -13.22 2.33 3.28
CA GLN A 17 -14.02 3.16 4.18
C GLN A 17 -13.15 4.12 5.02
N TYR A 18 -12.01 3.65 5.54
CA TYR A 18 -11.07 4.49 6.28
C TYR A 18 -10.58 5.65 5.46
N LEU A 19 -10.15 5.37 4.22
CA LEU A 19 -9.64 6.38 3.32
C LEU A 19 -10.72 7.41 2.98
N LEU A 20 -11.92 6.96 2.65
CA LEU A 20 -13.06 7.84 2.39
C LEU A 20 -13.37 8.73 3.59
N TYR A 21 -13.37 8.19 4.80
CA TYR A 21 -13.65 8.96 6.02
C TYR A 21 -12.52 9.93 6.36
N ARG A 22 -11.27 9.44 6.41
CA ARG A 22 -10.06 10.22 6.73
C ARG A 22 -9.93 11.44 5.83
N TYR A 23 -10.17 11.26 4.53
CA TYR A 23 -10.01 12.30 3.52
C TYR A 23 -11.32 13.00 3.14
N ARG A 24 -12.41 12.80 3.90
CA ARG A 24 -13.73 13.44 3.70
C ARG A 24 -14.21 13.33 2.24
N SER A 25 -14.13 12.14 1.67
CA SER A 25 -14.46 11.82 0.27
C SER A 25 -13.59 12.52 -0.79
N LYS A 26 -12.48 13.16 -0.42
CA LYS A 26 -11.50 13.76 -1.35
C LYS A 26 -10.43 12.76 -1.80
N VAL A 27 -10.81 11.50 -1.91
CA VAL A 27 -9.96 10.38 -2.35
C VAL A 27 -10.69 9.64 -3.46
N ALA A 28 -9.96 9.17 -4.47
CA ALA A 28 -10.44 8.20 -5.44
C ALA A 28 -9.71 6.88 -5.22
N LEU A 29 -10.44 5.78 -5.34
CA LEU A 29 -9.94 4.42 -5.08
C LEU A 29 -10.26 3.56 -6.30
N TRP A 30 -9.31 2.72 -6.70
CA TRP A 30 -9.56 1.71 -7.71
C TRP A 30 -8.88 0.40 -7.32
N TRP A 31 -9.61 -0.70 -7.52
CA TRP A 31 -9.19 -2.07 -7.27
C TRP A 31 -9.09 -2.77 -8.64
N PRO A 32 -7.92 -2.77 -9.30
CA PRO A 32 -7.71 -3.56 -10.51
C PRO A 32 -8.07 -5.03 -10.26
N VAL A 33 -8.64 -5.69 -11.27
CA VAL A 33 -8.73 -7.15 -11.24
C VAL A 33 -7.36 -7.75 -11.57
N ALA A 34 -7.15 -9.03 -11.22
CA ALA A 34 -5.89 -9.72 -11.50
C ALA A 34 -5.44 -9.56 -12.96
N GLY A 35 -4.17 -9.16 -13.13
CA GLY A 35 -3.57 -8.92 -14.45
C GLY A 35 -3.90 -7.56 -15.09
N GLN A 36 -4.77 -6.74 -14.48
CA GLN A 36 -4.92 -5.34 -14.91
C GLN A 36 -3.81 -4.49 -14.32
N ASP A 37 -3.13 -3.74 -15.20
CA ASP A 37 -2.20 -2.72 -14.74
C ASP A 37 -2.83 -1.36 -14.50
N ILE A 38 -2.16 -0.56 -13.66
CA ILE A 38 -2.51 0.81 -13.37
C ILE A 38 -1.86 1.73 -14.39
N ASP A 39 -2.66 2.13 -15.37
CA ASP A 39 -2.31 3.20 -16.28
C ASP A 39 -2.41 4.57 -15.58
N ILE A 40 -1.33 5.35 -15.64
CA ILE A 40 -1.28 6.71 -15.09
C ILE A 40 -2.32 7.62 -15.77
N ALA A 41 -2.67 7.36 -17.04
CA ALA A 41 -3.73 8.08 -17.74
C ALA A 41 -5.11 7.89 -17.09
N TRP A 42 -5.32 6.82 -16.31
CA TRP A 42 -6.58 6.57 -15.61
C TRP A 42 -6.68 7.35 -14.29
N LEU A 43 -5.59 8.02 -13.87
CA LEU A 43 -5.64 8.87 -12.69
C LEU A 43 -6.59 10.06 -12.92
N PRO A 44 -7.32 10.48 -11.87
CA PRO A 44 -8.17 11.67 -11.96
C PRO A 44 -7.44 12.88 -12.54
N ASN A 45 -8.07 13.57 -13.50
CA ASN A 45 -7.52 14.78 -14.10
C ASN A 45 -7.68 16.00 -13.17
N ARG A 46 -7.03 15.93 -12.01
CA ARG A 46 -6.91 17.00 -11.02
C ARG A 46 -5.54 16.93 -10.33
N PRO A 47 -5.13 17.98 -9.60
CA PRO A 47 -3.89 17.95 -8.82
C PRO A 47 -4.01 17.04 -7.59
N GLY A 48 -2.94 16.31 -7.25
CA GLY A 48 -2.99 15.35 -6.16
C GLY A 48 -1.83 14.35 -6.14
N LYS A 49 -2.01 13.26 -5.38
CA LYS A 49 -1.01 12.18 -5.24
C LYS A 49 -1.63 10.83 -5.53
N ALA A 50 -0.91 9.94 -6.19
CA ALA A 50 -1.28 8.54 -6.34
C ALA A 50 -0.27 7.64 -5.62
N VAL A 51 -0.77 6.65 -4.90
CA VAL A 51 0.03 5.58 -4.28
C VAL A 51 -0.64 4.23 -4.54
N GLN A 52 0.17 3.18 -4.64
CA GLN A 52 -0.32 1.81 -4.82
C GLN A 52 -0.12 1.01 -3.52
N ILE A 53 -1.09 0.17 -3.16
CA ILE A 53 -1.04 -0.66 -1.94
C ILE A 53 -1.37 -2.09 -2.30
N GLU A 54 -0.49 -3.03 -1.97
CA GLU A 54 -0.73 -4.46 -2.00
C GLU A 54 -1.23 -4.90 -0.62
N LEU A 55 -2.50 -5.26 -0.50
CA LEU A 55 -3.03 -5.81 0.75
C LEU A 55 -2.65 -7.28 0.90
N LYS A 56 -2.16 -7.68 2.07
CA LYS A 56 -1.97 -9.09 2.44
C LYS A 56 -2.76 -9.42 3.68
N THR A 57 -3.30 -10.65 3.72
CA THR A 57 -3.96 -11.20 4.90
C THR A 57 -3.00 -12.04 5.75
N VAL A 58 -3.45 -12.35 6.97
CA VAL A 58 -2.81 -13.28 7.89
C VAL A 58 -3.50 -14.65 7.76
N THR A 59 -2.72 -15.69 7.51
CA THR A 59 -3.18 -17.08 7.46
C THR A 59 -2.93 -17.78 8.80
N VAL A 60 -3.95 -18.41 9.38
CA VAL A 60 -3.79 -19.28 10.55
C VAL A 60 -3.05 -20.54 10.11
N SER A 61 -1.82 -20.71 10.59
CA SER A 61 -0.89 -21.75 10.15
C SER A 61 -0.72 -22.88 11.18
N GLY A 62 -1.35 -22.75 12.34
CA GLY A 62 -1.33 -23.72 13.44
C GLY A 62 -1.93 -23.11 14.70
N ALA A 63 -2.05 -23.90 15.77
CA ALA A 63 -2.49 -23.40 17.07
C ALA A 63 -1.54 -22.29 17.57
N GLY A 64 -2.05 -21.07 17.74
CA GLY A 64 -1.26 -19.90 18.12
C GLY A 64 -0.29 -19.38 17.05
N LEU A 65 -0.32 -19.93 15.82
CA LEU A 65 0.59 -19.54 14.74
C LEU A 65 -0.15 -18.86 13.60
N GLN A 66 0.33 -17.68 13.21
CA GLN A 66 -0.25 -16.85 12.18
C GLN A 66 0.84 -16.32 11.25
N ASP A 67 0.67 -16.51 9.94
CA ASP A 67 1.67 -16.17 8.93
C ASP A 67 1.12 -15.15 7.93
N VAL A 68 1.90 -14.13 7.58
CA VAL A 68 1.67 -13.34 6.36
C VAL A 68 2.52 -13.93 5.25
N LYS A 69 1.90 -14.17 4.09
CA LYS A 69 2.57 -14.75 2.92
C LYS A 69 2.60 -13.75 1.76
N VAL A 70 3.64 -13.87 0.95
CA VAL A 70 3.86 -13.08 -0.27
C VAL A 70 4.19 -14.03 -1.41
N ASP A 71 3.58 -13.83 -2.57
CA ASP A 71 3.97 -14.54 -3.79
C ASP A 71 5.30 -13.99 -4.32
N LEU A 72 6.26 -14.88 -4.57
CA LEU A 72 7.60 -14.50 -5.01
C LEU A 72 7.62 -14.00 -6.46
N GLY A 73 6.72 -14.47 -7.33
CA GLY A 73 6.61 -13.98 -8.70
C GLY A 73 6.11 -12.54 -8.74
N GLN A 74 5.06 -12.25 -7.96
CA GLN A 74 4.53 -10.90 -7.78
C GLN A 74 5.58 -9.97 -7.15
N LEU A 75 6.27 -10.39 -6.09
CA LEU A 75 7.33 -9.59 -5.48
C LEU A 75 8.49 -9.33 -6.45
N TRP A 76 8.86 -10.33 -7.25
CA TRP A 76 9.88 -10.19 -8.27
C TRP A 76 9.46 -9.11 -9.27
N GLU A 77 8.26 -9.20 -9.82
CA GLU A 77 7.69 -8.22 -10.74
C GLU A 77 7.71 -6.80 -10.14
N TYR A 78 7.10 -6.62 -8.96
CA TYR A 78 7.04 -5.31 -8.30
C TYR A 78 8.42 -4.73 -7.99
N SER A 79 9.40 -5.57 -7.64
CA SER A 79 10.77 -5.10 -7.36
C SER A 79 11.53 -4.58 -8.59
N HIS A 80 11.09 -4.93 -9.79
CA HIS A 80 11.68 -4.46 -11.06
C HIS A 80 10.93 -3.28 -11.67
N LEU A 81 9.78 -2.88 -11.09
CA LEU A 81 9.09 -1.65 -11.50
C LEU A 81 9.89 -0.40 -11.10
N PRO A 82 9.76 0.71 -11.84
CA PRO A 82 10.25 2.00 -11.41
C PRO A 82 9.79 2.32 -9.97
N PRO A 83 10.62 2.95 -9.12
CA PRO A 83 10.26 3.21 -7.72
C PRO A 83 8.91 3.88 -7.53
N SER A 84 8.51 4.77 -8.45
CA SER A 84 7.22 5.47 -8.44
C SER A 84 5.99 4.58 -8.64
N GLN A 85 6.17 3.39 -9.20
CA GLN A 85 5.13 2.42 -9.51
C GLN A 85 5.11 1.22 -8.56
N GLN A 86 6.08 1.11 -7.64
CA GLN A 86 6.10 0.00 -6.69
C GLN A 86 5.00 0.16 -5.64
N PRO A 87 4.22 -0.88 -5.31
CA PRO A 87 3.24 -0.79 -4.25
C PRO A 87 3.90 -0.82 -2.86
N PHE A 88 3.16 -0.33 -1.87
CA PHE A 88 3.41 -0.63 -0.47
C PHE A 88 2.68 -1.91 -0.06
N TYR A 89 3.31 -2.79 0.70
CA TYR A 89 2.67 -3.96 1.27
C TYR A 89 2.02 -3.59 2.60
N ALA A 90 0.71 -3.79 2.74
CA ALA A 90 -0.01 -3.53 3.96
C ALA A 90 -0.71 -4.78 4.47
N PHE A 91 -0.56 -5.08 5.76
CA PHE A 91 -1.07 -6.32 6.35
C PHE A 91 -1.35 -6.19 7.84
N PRO A 92 -2.21 -7.08 8.40
CA PRO A 92 -2.46 -7.11 9.82
C PRO A 92 -1.20 -7.52 10.60
N ARG A 93 -0.92 -6.78 11.67
CA ARG A 93 -0.07 -7.17 12.79
C ARG A 93 -0.99 -7.57 13.94
N PRO A 94 -1.37 -8.86 14.03
CA PRO A 94 -2.36 -9.29 14.99
C PRO A 94 -1.85 -9.12 16.43
N ASP A 95 -2.74 -8.68 17.30
CA ASP A 95 -2.66 -8.80 18.76
C ASP A 95 -3.68 -9.85 19.29
N TRP A 96 -4.21 -10.67 18.37
CA TRP A 96 -5.08 -11.82 18.65
C TRP A 96 -4.50 -13.13 18.14
N THR A 97 -5.10 -14.24 18.61
CA THR A 97 -4.84 -15.58 18.09
C THR A 97 -6.00 -16.10 17.25
N GLY A 98 -5.70 -16.83 16.16
CA GLY A 98 -6.71 -17.50 15.35
C GLY A 98 -7.54 -16.55 14.46
N GLU A 99 -8.82 -16.86 14.28
CA GLU A 99 -9.75 -16.05 13.48
C GLU A 99 -10.23 -14.84 14.28
N LEU A 100 -10.17 -13.65 13.68
CA LEU A 100 -10.56 -12.39 14.33
C LEU A 100 -12.03 -12.44 14.79
N ALA A 101 -12.93 -13.04 14.00
CA ALA A 101 -14.34 -13.17 14.37
C ALA A 101 -14.57 -14.15 15.54
N ALA A 102 -13.74 -15.17 15.69
CA ALA A 102 -13.79 -16.08 16.84
C ALA A 102 -13.28 -15.38 18.10
N GLU A 103 -12.19 -14.63 17.95
CA GLU A 103 -11.60 -13.87 19.03
C GLU A 103 -12.52 -12.74 19.52
N ALA A 104 -13.14 -12.00 18.61
CA ALA A 104 -14.14 -10.98 18.95
C ALA A 104 -15.27 -11.55 19.81
N ARG A 105 -15.80 -12.72 19.43
CA ARG A 105 -16.81 -13.46 20.20
C ARG A 105 -16.31 -13.85 21.59
N ARG A 106 -15.05 -14.28 21.70
CA ARG A 106 -14.40 -14.62 22.98
C ARG A 106 -14.34 -13.41 23.93
N HIS A 107 -14.04 -12.24 23.39
CA HIS A 107 -14.01 -10.97 24.15
C HIS A 107 -15.37 -10.28 24.25
N ARG A 108 -16.45 -10.90 23.75
CA ARG A 108 -17.81 -10.33 23.72
C ARG A 108 -17.88 -8.98 22.99
N ILE A 109 -17.03 -8.79 21.98
CA ILE A 109 -17.06 -7.65 21.07
C ILE A 109 -17.96 -8.02 19.88
N PRO A 110 -18.95 -7.20 19.51
CA PRO A 110 -19.71 -7.42 18.29
C PRO A 110 -18.77 -7.49 17.08
N VAL A 111 -18.84 -8.56 16.29
CA VAL A 111 -17.99 -8.75 15.09
C VAL A 111 -18.17 -7.57 14.11
N THR A 112 -19.34 -6.94 14.10
CA THR A 112 -19.65 -5.73 13.31
C THR A 112 -18.81 -4.51 13.70
N ASP A 113 -18.22 -4.50 14.89
CA ASP A 113 -17.56 -3.33 15.48
C ASP A 113 -16.03 -3.43 15.40
N LEU A 114 -15.48 -4.53 14.87
CA LEU A 114 -14.02 -4.82 14.78
C LEU A 114 -13.21 -3.88 13.88
N ALA A 115 -13.86 -3.00 13.15
CA ALA A 115 -13.18 -2.07 12.25
C ALA A 115 -13.84 -0.70 12.17
N PHE A 116 -15.08 -0.56 12.60
CA PHE A 116 -15.79 0.72 12.65
C PHE A 116 -16.64 0.75 13.91
N SER A 117 -16.00 0.99 15.05
CA SER A 117 -16.74 1.34 16.27
C SER A 117 -17.27 2.77 16.12
N ARG A 118 -18.56 2.97 16.43
CA ARG A 118 -19.23 4.28 16.28
C ARG A 118 -18.67 5.35 17.22
N SER A 119 -17.98 4.94 18.30
CA SER A 119 -17.21 5.80 19.21
C SER A 119 -16.73 4.95 20.39
N GLY A 120 -15.45 4.56 20.42
CA GLY A 120 -14.86 3.83 21.54
C GLY A 120 -13.37 3.52 21.32
N PRO A 121 -12.59 3.24 22.37
CA PRO A 121 -11.15 2.94 22.29
C PRO A 121 -10.84 1.51 21.80
N GLY A 122 -11.73 0.90 21.02
CA GLY A 122 -11.71 -0.53 20.72
C GLY A 122 -11.12 -0.86 19.35
N TRP A 123 -10.27 -1.90 19.35
CA TRP A 123 -9.77 -2.72 18.24
C TRP A 123 -10.03 -2.21 16.81
N TRP A 124 -9.50 -1.04 16.47
CA TRP A 124 -9.75 -0.46 15.17
C TRP A 124 -8.82 -1.06 14.12
N PHE A 125 -9.32 -1.33 12.92
CA PHE A 125 -8.51 -2.01 11.91
C PHE A 125 -7.20 -1.27 11.59
N ALA A 126 -7.25 0.06 11.57
CA ALA A 126 -6.09 0.90 11.31
C ALA A 126 -5.08 0.95 12.48
N ASP A 127 -5.41 0.41 13.66
CA ASP A 127 -4.49 0.30 14.81
C ASP A 127 -3.58 -0.92 14.70
N TRP A 128 -4.07 -2.02 14.13
CA TRP A 128 -3.30 -3.25 13.95
C TRP A 128 -2.76 -3.44 12.53
N MET A 129 -3.12 -2.59 11.56
CA MET A 129 -2.50 -2.63 10.23
C MET A 129 -1.12 -1.98 10.24
N VAL A 130 -0.17 -2.60 9.52
CA VAL A 130 1.17 -2.07 9.29
C VAL A 130 1.51 -2.07 7.80
N VAL A 131 2.50 -1.26 7.43
CA VAL A 131 2.93 -1.03 6.04
C VAL A 131 4.44 -1.21 5.90
N LEU A 132 4.85 -1.83 4.81
CA LEU A 132 6.23 -1.95 4.34
C LEU A 132 6.34 -1.49 2.88
N THR A 133 7.50 -0.97 2.47
CA THR A 133 7.79 -0.76 1.04
C THR A 133 8.08 -2.08 0.34
N THR A 134 7.87 -2.14 -0.99
CA THR A 134 8.33 -3.29 -1.80
C THR A 134 9.80 -3.61 -1.56
N ALA A 135 10.68 -2.60 -1.50
CA ALA A 135 12.10 -2.78 -1.21
C ALA A 135 12.38 -3.41 0.16
N GLN A 136 11.59 -3.09 1.20
CA GLN A 136 11.71 -3.72 2.51
C GLN A 136 11.29 -5.21 2.45
N VAL A 137 10.19 -5.52 1.77
CA VAL A 137 9.71 -6.90 1.59
C VAL A 137 10.73 -7.73 0.80
N ALA A 138 11.25 -7.19 -0.31
CA ALA A 138 12.29 -7.81 -1.12
C ALA A 138 13.55 -8.11 -0.31
N ARG A 139 13.95 -7.20 0.59
CA ARG A 139 15.11 -7.41 1.48
C ARG A 139 14.89 -8.52 2.49
N VAL A 140 13.69 -8.62 3.07
CA VAL A 140 13.35 -9.70 4.02
C VAL A 140 13.37 -11.06 3.32
N LEU A 141 12.91 -11.12 2.07
CA LEU A 141 12.83 -12.35 1.27
C LEU A 141 13.98 -12.53 0.28
N ALA A 142 15.08 -11.79 0.42
CA ALA A 142 16.12 -11.68 -0.62
C ALA A 142 16.67 -13.02 -1.09
N THR A 143 16.93 -13.96 -0.17
CA THR A 143 17.42 -15.30 -0.53
C THR A 143 16.40 -16.13 -1.31
N ASP A 144 15.13 -16.10 -0.89
CA ASP A 144 14.06 -16.81 -1.58
C ASP A 144 13.77 -16.16 -2.95
N LEU A 145 13.78 -14.83 -3.01
CA LEU A 145 13.55 -14.05 -4.23
C LEU A 145 14.65 -14.28 -5.27
N ALA A 146 15.91 -14.25 -4.85
CA ALA A 146 17.05 -14.53 -5.74
C ALA A 146 17.03 -15.97 -6.27
N ARG A 147 16.58 -16.94 -5.47
CA ARG A 147 16.42 -18.33 -5.91
C ARG A 147 15.25 -18.50 -6.89
N HIS A 148 14.16 -17.77 -6.69
CA HIS A 148 12.97 -17.85 -7.53
C HIS A 148 13.20 -17.22 -8.92
N GLY A 149 13.80 -16.03 -8.94
CA GLY A 149 14.39 -15.43 -10.14
C GLY A 149 13.46 -15.20 -11.35
N SER A 150 12.14 -15.25 -11.17
CA SER A 150 11.18 -15.14 -12.28
C SER A 150 9.85 -14.55 -11.86
N ARG A 151 9.06 -14.09 -12.85
CA ARG A 151 7.68 -13.59 -12.68
C ARG A 151 6.62 -14.67 -12.45
N SER A 152 7.00 -15.96 -12.38
CA SER A 152 6.05 -17.06 -12.24
C SER A 152 5.36 -17.03 -10.86
N ARG A 153 4.02 -16.87 -10.84
CA ARG A 153 3.22 -16.66 -9.62
C ARG A 153 2.72 -17.95 -8.97
N LYS A 154 3.65 -18.89 -8.68
CA LYS A 154 3.33 -20.24 -8.14
C LYS A 154 4.01 -20.53 -6.80
N ALA A 155 4.63 -19.53 -6.18
CA ALA A 155 5.53 -19.73 -5.05
C ALA A 155 5.27 -18.69 -3.95
N SER A 156 4.37 -19.01 -3.02
CA SER A 156 4.17 -18.19 -1.82
C SER A 156 5.18 -18.50 -0.74
N LYS A 157 5.77 -17.45 -0.15
CA LYS A 157 6.67 -17.55 1.00
C LYS A 157 6.16 -16.75 2.19
N ARG A 158 6.52 -17.22 3.39
CA ARG A 158 6.21 -16.54 4.64
C ARG A 158 7.08 -15.28 4.77
N LEU A 159 6.43 -14.12 4.78
CA LEU A 159 7.07 -12.84 5.08
C LEU A 159 7.33 -12.71 6.59
N VAL A 160 6.30 -12.98 7.40
CA VAL A 160 6.39 -12.89 8.86
C VAL A 160 5.51 -13.95 9.53
N ARG A 161 5.96 -14.46 10.68
CA ARG A 161 5.20 -15.29 11.62
C ARG A 161 4.95 -14.52 12.91
N TYR A 162 3.72 -14.59 13.40
CA TYR A 162 3.32 -14.23 14.75
C TYR A 162 3.06 -15.52 15.53
N ASP A 163 3.84 -15.75 16.58
CA ASP A 163 3.77 -16.95 17.41
C ASP A 163 3.30 -16.61 18.83
N PHE A 164 2.08 -17.02 19.16
CA PHE A 164 1.41 -16.82 20.44
C PHE A 164 1.39 -18.08 21.31
N THR A 165 2.17 -19.11 20.97
CA THR A 165 2.16 -20.40 21.71
C THR A 165 2.56 -20.27 23.18
N HIS A 166 3.28 -19.20 23.54
CA HIS A 166 3.81 -18.96 24.88
C HIS A 166 3.22 -17.74 25.60
N GLY A 167 2.21 -17.06 25.03
CA GLY A 167 1.59 -15.90 25.68
C GLY A 167 0.81 -14.99 24.73
N SER A 168 0.29 -13.88 25.27
CA SER A 168 -0.48 -12.89 24.53
C SER A 168 0.37 -11.93 23.68
N THR A 169 1.66 -11.80 23.98
CA THR A 169 2.60 -11.04 23.16
C THR A 169 3.27 -12.01 22.19
N PRO A 170 3.14 -11.84 20.87
CA PRO A 170 3.67 -12.79 19.92
C PRO A 170 5.19 -12.67 19.77
N ILE A 171 5.87 -13.79 19.61
CA ILE A 171 7.22 -13.83 19.06
C ILE A 171 7.11 -13.57 17.55
N ILE A 172 7.77 -12.52 17.07
CA ILE A 172 7.71 -12.10 15.67
C ILE A 172 8.96 -12.61 14.95
N THR A 173 8.77 -13.46 13.94
CA THR A 173 9.87 -13.99 13.13
C THR A 173 9.70 -13.60 11.67
N TRP A 174 10.66 -12.85 11.12
CA TRP A 174 10.68 -12.46 9.70
C TRP A 174 11.35 -13.55 8.85
N SER A 175 10.71 -13.92 7.74
CA SER A 175 11.14 -15.03 6.87
C SER A 175 11.49 -16.29 7.69
N ASN A 176 12.75 -16.76 7.62
CA ASN A 176 13.29 -17.91 8.33
C ASN A 176 14.02 -17.56 9.63
N GLY A 177 13.89 -16.33 10.12
CA GLY A 177 14.55 -15.83 11.34
C GLY A 177 16.00 -15.36 11.15
N LYS A 178 16.57 -15.50 9.95
CA LYS A 178 17.92 -14.99 9.61
C LYS A 178 17.90 -13.66 8.84
N SER A 179 16.73 -13.26 8.36
CA SER A 179 16.55 -12.02 7.61
C SER A 179 16.57 -10.78 8.53
N PRO A 180 17.00 -9.62 8.02
CA PRO A 180 16.92 -8.38 8.78
C PRO A 180 15.45 -8.08 9.13
N SER A 181 15.19 -7.72 10.39
CA SER A 181 13.87 -7.22 10.78
C SER A 181 13.65 -5.86 10.10
N PRO A 182 12.61 -5.71 9.25
CA PRO A 182 12.22 -4.40 8.78
C PRO A 182 11.65 -3.59 9.94
N ARG A 183 11.42 -2.29 9.69
CA ARG A 183 10.66 -1.41 10.58
C ARG A 183 9.29 -1.14 9.93
N PRO A 184 8.25 -1.91 10.26
CA PRO A 184 6.90 -1.66 9.76
C PRO A 184 6.38 -0.32 10.28
N LEU A 185 5.66 0.39 9.42
CA LEU A 185 5.01 1.64 9.79
C LEU A 185 3.54 1.39 10.13
N PRO A 186 3.00 1.90 11.26
CA PRO A 186 1.57 1.82 11.53
C PRO A 186 0.74 2.46 10.42
N TRP A 187 -0.39 1.86 10.06
CA TRP A 187 -1.24 2.30 8.95
C TRP A 187 -1.68 3.77 9.07
N ARG A 188 -2.07 4.22 10.26
CA ARG A 188 -2.42 5.64 10.48
C ARG A 188 -1.25 6.57 10.15
N GLN A 189 -0.07 6.26 10.67
CA GLN A 189 1.14 7.05 10.49
C GLN A 189 1.61 7.03 9.04
N PHE A 190 1.42 5.91 8.32
CA PHE A 190 1.70 5.83 6.88
C PHE A 190 0.96 6.92 6.11
N TRP A 191 -0.34 7.10 6.36
CA TRP A 191 -1.13 8.12 5.69
C TRP A 191 -0.74 9.56 6.06
N ASP A 192 -0.40 9.82 7.33
CA ASP A 192 0.19 11.10 7.75
C ASP A 192 1.50 11.38 6.98
N THR A 193 2.31 10.35 6.77
CA THR A 193 3.60 10.46 6.09
C THR A 193 3.42 10.69 4.59
N ILE A 194 2.51 9.97 3.91
CA ILE A 194 2.21 10.16 2.48
C ILE A 194 1.63 11.55 2.20
N GLN A 195 0.75 12.07 3.06
CA GLN A 195 0.27 13.46 2.96
C GLN A 195 1.44 14.44 2.93
N ASN A 196 2.51 14.14 3.65
CA ASN A 196 3.73 14.95 3.74
C ASN A 196 4.84 14.55 2.74
N CYS A 197 4.48 13.91 1.63
CA CYS A 197 5.38 13.48 0.54
C CYS A 197 6.30 12.30 0.89
N GLY A 198 5.96 11.51 1.91
CA GLY A 198 6.66 10.25 2.17
C GLY A 198 8.04 10.45 2.81
N GLN A 199 8.87 9.41 2.72
CA GLN A 199 10.31 9.49 2.99
C GLN A 199 11.08 9.43 1.67
N VAL A 200 12.38 9.65 1.72
CA VAL A 200 13.29 9.54 0.57
C VAL A 200 13.05 8.23 -0.19
N GLY A 201 12.81 8.34 -1.50
CA GLY A 201 12.60 7.21 -2.41
C GLY A 201 11.27 6.46 -2.23
N TRP A 202 10.32 6.98 -1.45
CA TRP A 202 9.02 6.31 -1.28
C TRP A 202 8.16 6.37 -2.54
N PRO A 203 7.58 5.23 -2.96
CA PRO A 203 6.71 5.16 -4.15
C PRO A 203 5.52 6.10 -4.06
N GLN A 204 5.44 7.06 -4.98
CA GLN A 204 4.25 7.89 -5.19
C GLN A 204 4.35 8.61 -6.53
N LEU A 205 3.20 8.98 -7.09
CA LEU A 205 3.10 9.88 -8.23
C LEU A 205 2.47 11.18 -7.75
N ILE A 206 3.02 12.32 -8.16
CA ILE A 206 2.45 13.63 -7.85
C ILE A 206 1.93 14.24 -9.15
N ARG A 207 0.66 14.65 -9.20
CA ARG A 207 0.11 15.37 -10.35
C ARG A 207 -0.06 16.84 -10.01
N LEU A 208 0.53 17.71 -10.83
CA LEU A 208 0.46 19.16 -10.68
C LEU A 208 0.18 19.82 -12.04
N PRO A 209 -0.51 20.98 -12.06
CA PRO A 209 -0.67 21.78 -13.26
C PRO A 209 0.68 22.17 -13.84
N TYR A 210 0.86 22.01 -15.16
CA TYR A 210 2.12 22.30 -15.84
C TYR A 210 2.68 23.70 -15.52
N GLN A 211 1.80 24.71 -15.48
CA GLN A 211 2.17 26.11 -15.23
C GLN A 211 2.78 26.39 -13.84
N TYR A 212 2.68 25.45 -12.91
CA TYR A 212 3.33 25.55 -11.60
C TYR A 212 4.76 25.03 -11.60
N LEU A 213 5.13 24.29 -12.65
CA LEU A 213 6.46 23.75 -12.82
C LEU A 213 7.31 24.78 -13.56
N THR A 214 8.49 25.02 -13.01
CA THR A 214 9.53 25.83 -13.65
C THR A 214 10.37 24.93 -14.56
N THR A 215 11.34 25.50 -15.26
CA THR A 215 12.37 24.74 -16.00
C THR A 215 13.29 23.91 -15.09
N THR A 216 13.03 23.87 -13.78
CA THR A 216 13.82 23.14 -12.80
C THR A 216 13.54 21.63 -12.92
N ALA A 217 14.61 20.83 -13.00
CA ALA A 217 14.52 19.38 -13.13
C ALA A 217 14.16 18.67 -11.81
N HIS A 218 14.33 19.34 -10.66
CA HIS A 218 14.18 18.76 -9.32
C HIS A 218 13.36 19.67 -8.40
N TYR A 219 12.49 19.06 -7.61
CA TYR A 219 11.59 19.69 -6.65
C TYR A 219 11.71 19.01 -5.29
N SER A 220 12.01 19.78 -4.25
CA SER A 220 12.02 19.25 -2.89
C SER A 220 10.61 18.87 -2.44
N ALA A 221 10.51 17.99 -1.44
CA ALA A 221 9.24 17.63 -0.82
C ALA A 221 8.45 18.87 -0.33
N ASP A 222 9.14 19.89 0.19
CA ASP A 222 8.55 21.14 0.67
C ASP A 222 7.97 21.97 -0.47
N GLN A 223 8.69 22.07 -1.59
CA GLN A 223 8.21 22.74 -2.79
C GLN A 223 6.96 22.03 -3.32
N VAL A 224 7.00 20.70 -3.46
CA VAL A 224 5.84 19.91 -3.91
C VAL A 224 4.63 20.11 -3.00
N ARG A 225 4.80 20.13 -1.67
CA ARG A 225 3.71 20.41 -0.73
C ARG A 225 3.14 21.81 -0.93
N GLY A 226 3.99 22.81 -1.12
CA GLY A 226 3.57 24.19 -1.42
C GLY A 226 2.76 24.28 -2.71
N LEU A 227 3.23 23.62 -3.78
CA LEU A 227 2.54 23.58 -5.07
C LEU A 227 1.18 22.88 -4.97
N LEU A 228 1.10 21.73 -4.27
CA LEU A 228 -0.17 21.02 -4.05
C LEU A 228 -1.16 21.86 -3.24
N ARG A 229 -0.71 22.58 -2.20
CA ARG A 229 -1.59 23.48 -1.44
C ARG A 229 -2.10 24.64 -2.28
N THR A 230 -1.24 25.19 -3.14
CA THR A 230 -1.62 26.26 -4.07
C THR A 230 -2.68 25.72 -5.03
N ALA A 231 -2.42 24.55 -5.63
CA ALA A 231 -3.34 23.88 -6.55
C ALA A 231 -4.71 23.54 -5.93
N ALA A 232 -4.74 23.21 -4.64
CA ALA A 232 -5.98 22.92 -3.93
C ALA A 232 -6.92 24.14 -3.86
N ASN A 233 -6.36 25.35 -3.76
CA ASN A 233 -7.11 26.59 -3.60
C ASN A 233 -7.43 27.29 -4.92
N ASP A 234 -6.89 26.78 -6.04
CA ASP A 234 -6.98 27.42 -7.34
C ASP A 234 -8.09 26.77 -8.18
N ALA A 235 -9.27 27.38 -8.14
CA ALA A 235 -10.46 26.87 -8.83
C ALA A 235 -10.35 26.97 -10.36
N GLU A 236 -9.49 27.86 -10.88
CA GLU A 236 -9.29 28.07 -12.31
C GLU A 236 -8.56 26.90 -12.98
N LEU A 237 -7.95 26.00 -12.19
CA LEU A 237 -7.11 24.91 -12.70
C LEU A 237 -7.83 23.58 -12.82
N ARG A 238 -9.15 23.59 -12.67
CA ARG A 238 -9.97 22.42 -12.96
C ARG A 238 -9.91 22.10 -14.45
N GLY A 239 -9.22 21.02 -14.80
CA GLY A 239 -9.03 20.59 -16.19
C GLY A 239 -7.77 21.14 -16.86
N ALA A 240 -6.85 21.77 -16.12
CA ALA A 240 -5.54 22.14 -16.63
C ALA A 240 -4.71 20.90 -17.02
N ASP A 241 -3.78 21.08 -17.96
CA ASP A 241 -2.82 20.03 -18.32
C ASP A 241 -1.93 19.73 -17.12
N LEU A 242 -1.89 18.44 -16.75
CA LEU A 242 -1.16 17.97 -15.57
C LEU A 242 0.13 17.29 -15.98
N ILE A 243 1.20 17.63 -15.29
CA ILE A 243 2.45 16.88 -15.31
C ILE A 243 2.53 15.98 -14.08
N THR A 244 3.11 14.80 -14.31
CA THR A 244 3.42 13.84 -13.25
C THR A 244 4.86 14.05 -12.79
N LEU A 245 5.06 14.20 -11.48
CA LEU A 245 6.36 14.08 -10.84
C LEU A 245 6.51 12.71 -10.19
N VAL A 246 7.73 12.18 -10.24
CA VAL A 246 8.14 10.91 -9.63
C VAL A 246 9.22 11.16 -8.58
N PRO A 247 9.31 10.36 -7.51
CA PRO A 247 10.41 10.42 -6.56
C PRO A 247 11.75 10.18 -7.28
N ASP A 248 12.76 10.95 -6.90
CA ASP A 248 14.15 10.73 -7.31
C ASP A 248 14.98 10.07 -6.21
N ALA A 249 16.25 9.79 -6.53
CA ALA A 249 17.19 9.16 -5.61
C ALA A 249 17.65 10.08 -4.47
N ASP A 250 17.53 11.40 -4.65
CA ASP A 250 18.02 12.42 -3.72
C ASP A 250 16.96 12.86 -2.70
N GLY A 251 15.75 12.28 -2.78
CA GLY A 251 14.66 12.53 -1.83
C GLY A 251 13.75 13.69 -2.20
N GLY A 252 13.86 14.19 -3.42
CA GLY A 252 12.89 15.09 -4.01
C GLY A 252 12.07 14.41 -5.10
N PHE A 253 11.62 15.21 -6.04
CA PHE A 253 10.75 14.82 -7.13
C PHE A 253 11.24 15.45 -8.42
N GLN A 254 11.15 14.70 -9.51
CA GLN A 254 11.46 15.18 -10.84
C GLN A 254 10.30 14.90 -11.79
N VAL A 255 10.25 15.59 -12.91
CA VAL A 255 9.26 15.32 -13.96
C VAL A 255 9.44 13.87 -14.42
N ALA A 256 8.33 13.13 -14.51
CA ALA A 256 8.32 11.78 -15.01
C ALA A 256 8.91 11.76 -16.44
N PRO A 257 9.89 10.89 -16.73
CA PRO A 257 10.30 10.64 -18.12
C PRO A 257 9.08 10.27 -18.97
N GLU A 258 9.05 10.63 -20.26
CA GLU A 258 7.92 10.33 -21.16
C GLU A 258 7.55 8.84 -21.14
N ASP A 259 8.56 7.96 -21.07
CA ASP A 259 8.41 6.50 -20.99
C ASP A 259 7.77 6.02 -19.68
N THR A 260 7.72 6.84 -18.63
CA THR A 260 7.13 6.48 -17.32
C THR A 260 5.63 6.72 -17.31
N VAL A 261 5.11 7.52 -18.25
CA VAL A 261 3.70 7.94 -18.34
C VAL A 261 2.84 6.92 -19.10
N ASN A 262 3.46 6.08 -19.94
CA ASN A 262 2.79 5.12 -20.85
C ASN A 262 3.10 3.64 -20.52
N LEU A 263 3.13 3.26 -19.24
CA LEU A 263 3.38 1.88 -18.85
C LEU A 263 2.14 1.29 -18.18
N ALA A 264 1.16 0.88 -18.99
CA ALA A 264 0.77 -0.51 -18.85
C ALA A 264 2.02 -1.26 -19.33
N PRO A 265 2.83 -1.85 -18.43
CA PRO A 265 3.95 -2.64 -18.89
C PRO A 265 3.37 -3.67 -19.85
N ASP A 266 3.94 -3.72 -21.05
CA ASP A 266 3.61 -4.71 -22.06
C ASP A 266 4.19 -6.05 -21.62
N PHE A 267 3.69 -6.57 -20.51
CA PHE A 267 3.87 -7.94 -20.08
C PHE A 267 2.82 -8.76 -20.81
N GLY A 268 2.95 -8.79 -22.14
CA GLY A 268 1.90 -9.13 -23.09
C GLY A 268 0.89 -10.16 -22.59
N SER A 269 -0.39 -9.77 -22.60
CA SER A 269 -1.60 -10.60 -22.67
C SER A 269 -1.45 -12.09 -22.31
N ALA A 270 -0.81 -12.43 -21.20
CA ALA A 270 -1.00 -13.73 -20.60
C ALA A 270 -2.35 -13.59 -19.91
N GLU A 271 -3.35 -14.31 -20.38
CA GLU A 271 -4.57 -14.46 -19.60
C GLU A 271 -4.17 -14.79 -18.16
N PRO A 272 -4.77 -14.12 -17.15
CA PRO A 272 -4.46 -14.43 -15.76
C PRO A 272 -4.64 -15.95 -15.59
N GLU A 273 -3.55 -16.67 -15.29
CA GLU A 273 -3.68 -18.09 -14.94
C GLU A 273 -4.69 -18.18 -13.79
N ASP A 274 -5.65 -19.09 -13.89
CA ASP A 274 -6.63 -19.34 -12.84
C ASP A 274 -5.92 -19.47 -11.47
N GLY A 275 -6.30 -18.62 -10.52
CA GLY A 275 -5.73 -18.59 -9.17
C GLY A 275 -4.61 -17.58 -8.93
N ILE A 276 -4.31 -16.67 -9.87
CA ILE A 276 -3.47 -15.49 -9.59
C ILE A 276 -4.27 -14.49 -8.74
N GLU A 277 -3.89 -14.36 -7.47
CA GLU A 277 -4.39 -13.34 -6.56
C GLU A 277 -3.54 -12.07 -6.65
N ASP A 278 -4.17 -10.95 -7.02
CA ASP A 278 -3.57 -9.61 -7.05
C ASP A 278 -4.48 -8.65 -6.30
N HIS A 279 -4.00 -8.13 -5.17
CA HIS A 279 -4.82 -7.36 -4.21
C HIS A 279 -4.35 -5.92 -4.13
N ARG A 280 -3.94 -5.42 -5.30
CA ARG A 280 -3.44 -4.06 -5.46
C ARG A 280 -4.59 -3.07 -5.45
N GLN A 281 -4.42 -2.02 -4.68
CA GLN A 281 -5.29 -0.85 -4.62
C GLN A 281 -4.54 0.36 -5.13
N LEU A 282 -5.13 1.09 -6.07
CA LEU A 282 -4.73 2.45 -6.39
C LEU A 282 -5.48 3.44 -5.49
N VAL A 283 -4.74 4.29 -4.80
CA VAL A 283 -5.28 5.36 -3.97
C VAL A 283 -4.81 6.70 -4.52
N TYR A 284 -5.76 7.54 -4.90
CA TYR A 284 -5.52 8.89 -5.37
C TYR A 284 -6.05 9.92 -4.36
N LEU A 285 -5.16 10.70 -3.75
CA LEU A 285 -5.47 11.79 -2.83
C LEU A 285 -5.55 13.10 -3.61
N ASP A 286 -6.72 13.75 -3.64
CA ASP A 286 -6.87 15.09 -4.20
C ASP A 286 -6.00 16.09 -3.42
N ALA A 287 -5.46 17.11 -4.08
CA ALA A 287 -4.77 18.23 -3.42
C ALA A 287 -5.57 18.81 -2.24
N ASN A 288 -6.89 18.91 -2.39
CA ASN A 288 -7.82 19.36 -1.36
C ASN A 288 -7.94 18.43 -0.14
N ALA A 289 -7.51 17.18 -0.26
CA ALA A 289 -7.43 16.23 0.83
C ALA A 289 -6.24 16.50 1.76
N MET A 290 -5.28 17.31 1.30
CA MET A 290 -4.03 17.64 1.99
C MET A 290 -3.95 19.11 2.45
N SER A 291 -4.95 19.93 2.11
CA SER A 291 -5.02 21.35 2.50
C SER A 291 -5.75 21.60 3.83
N GLY A 292 -6.36 20.57 4.42
CA GLY A 292 -7.25 20.67 5.59
C GLY A 292 -6.62 20.30 6.95
N THR A 293 -5.30 20.35 7.07
CA THR A 293 -4.57 20.13 8.35
C THR A 293 -3.83 21.38 8.76
#